data_AF-A0AAD9IPK5-F1
#
_entry.id   AF-A0AAD9IPK5-F1
#
_cell.length_a   1.000
_cell.length_b   1.000
_cell.length_c   1.000
_cell.angle_alpha   90.00
_cell.angle_beta   90.00
_cell.angle_gamma   90.00
#
_symmetry.space_group_name_H-M   'P 1'
#
loop_
_entity.id
_entity.type
_entity.pdbx_description
1 polymer ?
#
loop_
_entity_poly.entity_id
_entity_poly.type
_entity_poly.pdbx_seq_one_letter_code
_entity_poly.pdbx_strand_id
1 'polypeptide(L)'
;MKQLKSLEKALDYKFRQANLITEALTHKSYKKPYNNERLEFLGDAVLDLIVGEYLFQKFSNEDEGVLSKIRASLVNEKGFTRLAIHINLGDSLLLSVAEENNHGRTKPSLLSNAFEAIIGAIYLESGLKDASKVVIRLIEDSYETIDLNSLSKDFKTTLQELTQAEFGETPTYKLIRAFGPDHQKEFEIAIELQHKQSHGKALGCIVDGVPAGLEIDELFIQSELDRRKPGKSKLETARKEDDKVEILSGTFEGLSTGHADFTYYHKYGIRDYRGGGRSSARETAARVAGGAIAKLMLKSIGIEIFSGLCEVDGIKSESYDFTHAKGSKLYALDPKVEEAQEKAILEAKSKHDSVGGVVLTVSKGVPIGLGEPLYYKLDAILAEAMMGINAAKAVEIGEGIASTHLKGSQNNDEITPNGFKSNHSGGMLGGISNGDDIVVKTHFKPTPSIFQAQETVTKENERVMCELKGRHDPCVAIRGSVVCEAMMALVLADMTLLNMGKKMEHLGQIYGKSK
;
A
#
# COMPACT_ATOMS: atom_id res chain seq x y z
N MET A 1 14.35 1.99 44.20
CA MET A 1 13.81 3.05 45.10
C MET A 1 13.69 4.43 44.44
N LYS A 2 14.66 4.91 43.65
CA LYS A 2 14.55 6.25 43.01
C LYS A 2 13.47 6.31 41.91
N GLN A 3 13.36 5.27 41.08
CA GLN A 3 12.33 5.14 40.03
C GLN A 3 10.92 5.05 40.61
N LEU A 4 10.70 4.21 41.63
CA LEU A 4 9.40 4.11 42.31
C LEU A 4 8.92 5.44 42.90
N LYS A 5 9.80 6.21 43.56
CA LYS A 5 9.41 7.55 44.08
C LYS A 5 9.01 8.53 42.98
N SER A 6 9.63 8.42 41.80
CA SER A 6 9.27 9.25 40.65
C SER A 6 7.89 8.87 40.11
N LEU A 7 7.62 7.56 40.02
CA LEU A 7 6.32 7.03 39.61
C LEU A 7 5.22 7.39 40.62
N GLU A 8 5.46 7.21 41.92
CA GLU A 8 4.53 7.61 42.99
C GLU A 8 4.20 9.10 42.91
N LYS A 9 5.19 9.95 42.61
CA LYS A 9 4.98 11.39 42.41
C LYS A 9 4.16 11.68 41.15
N ALA A 10 4.43 11.00 40.04
CA ALA A 10 3.68 11.17 38.80
C ALA A 10 2.23 10.68 38.92
N LEU A 11 1.99 9.64 39.72
CA LEU A 11 0.67 9.11 40.04
C LEU A 11 -0.04 9.92 41.14
N ASP A 12 0.65 10.80 41.87
CA ASP A 12 0.19 11.38 43.15
C ASP A 12 -0.42 10.31 44.08
N TYR A 13 0.23 9.15 44.11
CA TYR A 13 -0.23 7.99 44.84
C TYR A 13 0.98 7.29 45.46
N LYS A 14 0.88 6.99 46.75
CA LYS A 14 1.95 6.31 47.49
C LYS A 14 1.54 4.88 47.79
N PHE A 15 2.30 3.92 47.29
CA PHE A 15 2.02 2.50 47.48
C PHE A 15 2.36 2.08 48.91
N ARG A 16 1.45 1.33 49.54
CA ARG A 16 1.61 0.80 50.90
C ARG A 16 2.13 -0.64 50.88
N GLN A 17 1.75 -1.40 49.86
CA GLN A 17 2.09 -2.79 49.62
C GLN A 17 3.15 -2.87 48.52
N ALA A 18 4.42 -2.88 48.93
CA ALA A 18 5.56 -2.96 48.01
C ALA A 18 5.48 -4.18 47.06
N ASN A 19 4.86 -5.27 47.50
CA ASN A 19 4.72 -6.49 46.71
C ASN A 19 3.79 -6.29 45.49
N LEU A 20 2.65 -5.60 45.66
CA LEU A 20 1.69 -5.37 44.57
C LEU A 20 2.28 -4.51 43.45
N ILE A 21 2.94 -3.40 43.82
CA ILE A 21 3.58 -2.55 42.81
C ILE A 21 4.79 -3.23 42.16
N THR A 22 5.51 -4.08 42.89
CA THR A 22 6.61 -4.87 42.30
C THR A 22 6.06 -5.87 41.29
N GLU A 23 4.96 -6.55 41.60
CA GLU A 23 4.27 -7.46 40.67
C GLU A 23 3.77 -6.72 39.42
N ALA A 24 3.12 -5.57 39.60
CA ALA A 24 2.62 -4.74 38.49
C ALA A 24 3.73 -4.25 37.54
N LEU A 25 4.93 -3.98 38.06
CA LEU A 25 6.08 -3.53 37.28
C LEU A 25 6.90 -4.68 36.69
N THR A 26 6.61 -5.94 37.05
CA THR A 26 7.38 -7.11 36.61
C THR A 26 6.80 -7.70 35.33
N HIS A 27 7.49 -7.46 34.21
CA HIS A 27 7.16 -8.14 32.96
C HIS A 27 7.54 -9.63 33.03
N LYS A 28 6.78 -10.48 32.33
CA LYS A 28 7.04 -11.93 32.27
C LYS A 28 8.47 -12.30 31.87
N SER A 29 9.15 -11.46 31.08
CA SER A 29 10.54 -11.73 30.67
C SER A 29 11.53 -11.67 31.84
N TYR A 30 11.21 -11.00 32.96
CA TYR A 30 12.09 -10.87 34.13
C TYR A 30 12.25 -12.16 34.95
N LYS A 31 11.55 -13.25 34.58
CA LYS A 31 11.66 -14.60 35.16
C LYS A 31 11.49 -14.67 36.68
N LYS A 32 10.43 -14.04 37.18
CA LYS A 32 9.96 -14.19 38.58
C LYS A 32 8.76 -15.16 38.65
N PRO A 33 8.45 -15.73 39.82
CA PRO A 33 7.26 -16.58 39.99
C PRO A 33 5.94 -15.79 39.91
N TYR A 34 6.02 -14.46 39.80
CA TYR A 34 4.91 -13.53 39.62
C TYR A 34 5.25 -12.59 38.45
N ASN A 35 4.22 -12.03 37.82
CA ASN A 35 4.33 -11.04 36.75
C ASN A 35 3.07 -10.15 36.75
N ASN A 36 3.07 -9.15 35.88
CA ASN A 36 2.00 -8.16 35.80
C ASN A 36 0.69 -8.67 35.18
N GLU A 37 0.64 -9.83 34.52
CA GLU A 37 -0.50 -10.27 33.70
C GLU A 37 -1.80 -10.46 34.51
N ARG A 38 -1.70 -10.89 35.78
CA ARG A 38 -2.90 -11.03 36.65
C ARG A 38 -3.47 -9.68 37.09
N LEU A 39 -2.59 -8.71 37.32
CA LEU A 39 -2.99 -7.36 37.69
C LEU A 39 -3.47 -6.58 36.47
N GLU A 40 -2.90 -6.82 35.29
CA GLU A 40 -3.36 -6.33 34.00
C GLU A 40 -4.82 -6.73 33.77
N PHE A 41 -5.14 -8.03 33.89
CA PHE A 41 -6.49 -8.55 33.75
C PHE A 41 -7.52 -7.84 34.65
N LEU A 42 -7.15 -7.58 35.91
CA LEU A 42 -8.02 -6.85 36.84
C LEU A 42 -8.09 -5.35 36.52
N GLY A 43 -6.94 -4.77 36.15
CA GLY A 43 -6.79 -3.36 35.86
C GLY A 43 -7.60 -2.89 34.67
N ASP A 44 -7.69 -3.71 33.62
CA ASP A 44 -8.52 -3.48 32.45
C ASP A 44 -10.00 -3.26 32.84
N ALA A 45 -10.59 -4.22 33.57
CA ALA A 45 -11.97 -4.11 34.05
C ALA A 45 -12.21 -2.91 34.99
N VAL A 46 -11.22 -2.56 35.81
CA VAL A 46 -11.28 -1.39 36.69
C VAL A 46 -11.23 -0.09 35.88
N LEU A 47 -10.34 -0.01 34.90
CA LEU A 47 -10.21 1.15 34.01
C LEU A 47 -11.50 1.38 33.22
N ASP A 48 -12.10 0.31 32.69
CA ASP A 48 -13.38 0.38 31.99
C ASP A 48 -14.49 0.98 32.85
N LEU A 49 -14.59 0.54 34.10
CA LEU A 49 -15.58 1.04 35.04
C LEU A 49 -15.34 2.51 35.39
N ILE A 50 -14.09 2.87 35.71
CA ILE A 50 -13.72 4.24 36.09
C ILE A 50 -13.98 5.21 34.93
N VAL A 51 -13.51 4.87 33.73
CA VAL A 51 -13.69 5.73 32.56
C VAL A 51 -15.17 5.79 32.18
N GLY A 52 -15.90 4.69 32.26
CA GLY A 52 -17.36 4.68 32.06
C GLY A 52 -18.09 5.61 33.02
N GLU A 53 -17.80 5.53 34.33
CA GLU A 53 -18.40 6.40 35.34
C GLU A 53 -18.02 7.87 35.14
N TYR A 54 -16.74 8.14 34.85
CA TYR A 54 -16.25 9.48 34.58
C TYR A 54 -16.95 10.14 33.39
N LEU A 55 -17.08 9.41 32.28
CA LEU A 55 -17.75 9.93 31.08
C LEU A 55 -19.24 10.13 31.33
N PHE A 56 -19.91 9.20 32.01
CA PHE A 56 -21.32 9.32 32.38
C PHE A 56 -21.58 10.58 33.23
N GLN A 57 -20.67 10.92 34.15
CA GLN A 57 -20.81 12.11 34.98
C GLN A 57 -20.42 13.40 34.25
N LYS A 58 -19.32 13.40 33.50
CA LYS A 58 -18.78 14.58 32.82
C LYS A 58 -19.65 15.05 31.65
N PHE A 59 -20.24 14.11 30.93
CA PHE A 59 -21.05 14.35 29.75
C PHE A 59 -22.52 13.99 30.03
N SER A 60 -23.09 14.59 31.08
CA SER A 60 -24.43 14.25 31.58
C SER A 60 -25.58 14.45 30.59
N ASN A 61 -25.33 15.18 29.50
CA ASN A 61 -26.32 15.51 28.47
C ASN A 61 -26.09 14.72 27.17
N GLU A 62 -25.00 13.96 27.08
CA GLU A 62 -24.65 13.18 25.90
C GLU A 62 -25.29 11.78 25.97
N ASP A 63 -25.64 11.24 24.80
CA ASP A 63 -26.22 9.90 24.73
C ASP A 63 -25.18 8.78 24.89
N GLU A 64 -25.67 7.56 25.15
CA GLU A 64 -24.83 6.38 25.31
C GLU A 64 -23.86 6.16 24.15
N GLY A 65 -24.26 6.50 22.92
CA GLY A 65 -23.42 6.34 21.73
C GLY A 65 -22.21 7.28 21.75
N VAL A 66 -22.41 8.54 22.11
CA VAL A 66 -21.33 9.52 22.31
C VAL A 66 -20.38 9.05 23.42
N LEU A 67 -20.92 8.66 24.57
CA LEU A 67 -20.14 8.19 25.72
C LEU A 67 -19.31 6.95 25.36
N SER A 68 -19.90 5.98 24.66
CA SER A 68 -19.25 4.75 24.24
C SER A 68 -18.10 5.02 23.25
N LYS A 69 -18.25 5.96 22.32
CA LYS A 69 -17.18 6.37 21.38
C LYS A 69 -16.01 7.03 22.11
N ILE A 70 -16.29 7.96 23.01
CA ILE A 70 -15.25 8.61 23.81
C ILE A 70 -14.53 7.56 24.67
N ARG A 71 -15.28 6.66 25.31
CA ARG A 71 -14.69 5.55 26.09
C ARG A 71 -13.76 4.69 25.24
N ALA A 72 -14.20 4.25 24.07
CA ALA A 72 -13.39 3.42 23.17
C ALA A 72 -12.12 4.14 22.68
N SER A 73 -12.11 5.48 22.63
CA SER A 73 -10.92 6.26 22.29
C SER A 73 -9.90 6.37 23.43
N LEU A 74 -10.38 6.32 24.68
CA LEU A 74 -9.57 6.47 25.89
C LEU A 74 -9.10 5.11 26.46
N VAL A 75 -9.99 4.11 26.43
CA VAL A 75 -9.78 2.74 26.92
C VAL A 75 -9.37 1.85 25.75
N ASN A 76 -8.09 1.93 25.39
CA ASN A 76 -7.44 1.05 24.41
C ASN A 76 -5.91 1.13 24.57
N GLU A 77 -5.17 0.26 23.90
CA GLU A 77 -3.69 0.20 23.97
C GLU A 77 -3.04 1.56 23.73
N LYS A 78 -3.53 2.34 22.75
CA LYS A 78 -2.95 3.66 22.43
C LYS A 78 -3.23 4.68 23.53
N GLY A 79 -4.45 4.69 24.07
CA GLY A 79 -4.86 5.55 25.17
C GLY A 79 -4.02 5.27 26.42
N PHE A 80 -3.91 4.00 26.81
CA PHE A 80 -3.13 3.58 27.98
C PHE A 80 -1.63 3.78 27.78
N THR A 81 -1.10 3.52 26.58
CA THR A 81 0.30 3.85 26.25
C THR A 81 0.59 5.34 26.42
N ARG A 82 -0.33 6.21 25.98
CA ARG A 82 -0.19 7.67 26.16
C ARG A 82 -0.11 8.04 27.64
N LEU A 83 -1.00 7.49 28.47
CA LEU A 83 -0.99 7.73 29.92
C LEU A 83 0.29 7.19 30.57
N ALA A 84 0.75 6.00 30.15
CA ALA A 84 1.98 5.37 30.62
C ALA A 84 3.23 6.22 30.29
N ILE A 85 3.29 6.78 29.08
CA ILE A 85 4.37 7.69 28.65
C ILE A 85 4.32 8.97 29.46
N HIS A 86 3.14 9.54 29.69
CA HIS A 86 2.97 10.78 30.45
C HIS A 86 3.56 10.68 31.87
N ILE A 87 3.46 9.52 32.51
CA ILE A 87 4.02 9.27 33.84
C ILE A 87 5.44 8.66 33.82
N ASN A 88 6.08 8.55 32.65
CA ASN A 88 7.37 7.89 32.44
C ASN A 88 7.43 6.46 33.00
N LEU A 89 6.37 5.68 32.79
CA LEU A 89 6.24 4.34 33.36
C LEU A 89 7.35 3.38 32.92
N GLY A 90 7.84 3.52 31.67
CA GLY A 90 8.88 2.67 31.10
C GLY A 90 10.15 2.58 31.96
N ASP A 91 10.51 3.65 32.66
CA ASP A 91 11.70 3.70 33.53
C ASP A 91 11.57 2.83 34.79
N SER A 92 10.35 2.48 35.17
CA SER A 92 10.08 1.68 36.37
C SER A 92 9.87 0.19 36.07
N LEU A 93 9.80 -0.19 34.78
CA LEU A 93 9.61 -1.59 34.38
C LEU A 93 10.81 -2.47 34.75
N LEU A 94 10.50 -3.67 35.24
CA LEU A 94 11.47 -4.73 35.48
C LEU A 94 11.46 -5.70 34.31
N LEU A 95 12.49 -5.59 33.46
CA LEU A 95 12.63 -6.31 32.20
C LEU A 95 13.92 -7.15 32.19
N SER A 96 13.95 -8.23 31.43
CA SER A 96 15.20 -8.96 31.19
C SER A 96 16.14 -8.16 30.30
N VAL A 97 17.44 -8.49 30.33
CA VAL A 97 18.45 -7.86 29.44
C VAL A 97 18.07 -7.98 27.96
N ALA A 98 17.50 -9.12 27.55
CA ALA A 98 17.06 -9.32 26.18
C ALA A 98 15.90 -8.40 25.79
N GLU A 99 14.93 -8.22 26.69
CA GLU A 99 13.80 -7.30 26.45
C GLU A 99 14.25 -5.84 26.47
N GLU A 100 15.21 -5.51 27.34
CA GLU A 100 15.84 -4.18 27.39
C GLU A 100 16.53 -3.84 26.07
N ASN A 101 17.28 -4.79 25.51
CA ASN A 101 17.97 -4.63 24.21
C ASN A 101 17.00 -4.50 23.04
N ASN A 102 15.78 -5.00 23.16
CA ASN A 102 14.70 -4.85 22.18
C ASN A 102 13.84 -3.61 22.43
N HIS A 103 14.35 -2.63 23.19
CA HIS A 103 13.65 -1.39 23.51
C HIS A 103 12.31 -1.60 24.26
N GLY A 104 12.23 -2.62 25.11
CA GLY A 104 10.99 -2.97 25.82
C GLY A 104 10.39 -1.84 26.66
N ARG A 105 11.22 -0.91 27.16
CA ARG A 105 10.74 0.26 27.95
C ARG A 105 9.88 1.24 27.16
N THR A 106 10.01 1.28 25.83
CA THR A 106 9.27 2.20 24.95
C THR A 106 8.24 1.47 24.10
N LYS A 107 8.10 0.15 24.25
CA LYS A 107 7.19 -0.68 23.46
C LYS A 107 5.74 -0.44 23.91
N PRO A 108 4.82 -0.03 23.01
CA PRO A 108 3.44 0.32 23.36
C PRO A 108 2.71 -0.77 24.16
N SER A 109 2.76 -2.01 23.68
CA SER A 109 2.11 -3.14 24.34
C SER A 109 2.61 -3.37 25.78
N LEU A 110 3.90 -3.16 26.07
CA LEU A 110 4.43 -3.34 27.43
C LEU A 110 4.00 -2.20 28.35
N LEU A 111 3.95 -0.97 27.82
CA LEU A 111 3.53 0.21 28.56
C LEU A 111 2.03 0.18 28.88
N SER A 112 1.19 -0.23 27.93
CA SER A 112 -0.25 -0.41 28.14
C SER A 112 -0.52 -1.43 29.25
N ASN A 113 0.02 -2.64 29.10
CA ASN A 113 -0.18 -3.73 30.06
C ASN A 113 0.32 -3.37 31.46
N ALA A 114 1.46 -2.67 31.56
CA ALA A 114 1.97 -2.22 32.84
C ALA A 114 1.12 -1.09 33.46
N PHE A 115 0.52 -0.23 32.64
CA PHE A 115 -0.40 0.80 33.12
C PHE A 115 -1.65 0.18 33.72
N GLU A 116 -2.28 -0.76 32.99
CA GLU A 116 -3.42 -1.55 33.48
C GLU A 116 -3.05 -2.26 34.80
N ALA A 117 -1.92 -2.94 34.83
CA ALA A 117 -1.46 -3.65 36.03
C ALA A 117 -1.26 -2.72 37.24
N ILE A 118 -0.76 -1.51 37.04
CA ILE A 118 -0.62 -0.52 38.12
C ILE A 118 -1.98 -0.08 38.65
N ILE A 119 -2.95 0.18 37.76
CA ILE A 119 -4.30 0.55 38.20
C ILE A 119 -4.97 -0.60 38.95
N GLY A 120 -4.78 -1.85 38.49
CA GLY A 120 -5.19 -3.04 39.22
C GLY A 120 -4.57 -3.13 40.62
N ALA A 121 -3.28 -2.80 40.75
CA ALA A 121 -2.60 -2.75 42.05
C ALA A 121 -3.16 -1.65 42.97
N ILE A 122 -3.39 -0.45 42.45
CA ILE A 122 -3.99 0.68 43.21
C ILE A 122 -5.39 0.30 43.68
N TYR A 123 -6.20 -0.32 42.81
CA TYR A 123 -7.54 -0.77 43.14
C TYR A 123 -7.55 -1.82 44.26
N LEU A 124 -6.68 -2.84 44.20
CA LEU A 124 -6.58 -3.84 45.26
C LEU A 124 -6.12 -3.25 46.60
N GLU A 125 -5.27 -2.22 46.56
CA GLU A 125 -4.72 -1.62 47.77
C GLU A 125 -5.67 -0.61 48.43
N SER A 126 -6.37 0.20 47.64
CA SER A 126 -7.10 1.39 48.10
C SER A 126 -8.57 1.44 47.70
N GLY A 127 -9.02 0.51 46.86
CA GLY A 127 -10.38 0.45 46.33
C GLY A 127 -10.64 1.42 45.17
N LEU A 128 -11.84 1.31 44.60
CA LEU A 128 -12.24 2.01 43.38
C LEU A 128 -12.14 3.54 43.50
N LYS A 129 -12.48 4.10 44.67
CA LYS A 129 -12.54 5.56 44.87
C LYS A 129 -11.18 6.24 44.70
N ASP A 130 -10.12 5.64 45.22
CA ASP A 130 -8.78 6.23 45.11
C ASP A 130 -8.16 5.93 43.74
N ALA A 131 -8.40 4.73 43.18
CA ALA A 131 -8.04 4.42 41.79
C ALA A 131 -8.67 5.41 40.79
N SER A 132 -9.94 5.75 40.98
CA SER A 132 -10.69 6.69 40.14
C SER A 132 -10.03 8.07 40.11
N LYS A 133 -9.62 8.59 41.27
CA LYS A 133 -8.95 9.90 41.35
C LYS A 133 -7.65 9.93 40.54
N VAL A 134 -6.85 8.86 40.61
CA VAL A 134 -5.58 8.77 39.89
C VAL A 134 -5.85 8.74 38.38
N VAL A 135 -6.73 7.84 37.92
CA VAL A 135 -7.03 7.68 36.49
C VAL A 135 -7.64 8.95 35.90
N ILE A 136 -8.64 9.53 36.54
CA ILE A 136 -9.32 10.74 36.05
C ILE A 136 -8.33 11.89 35.92
N ARG A 137 -7.47 12.12 36.94
CA ARG A 137 -6.44 13.16 36.86
C ARG A 137 -5.50 12.94 35.68
N LEU A 138 -5.01 11.71 35.49
CA LEU A 138 -4.11 11.40 34.38
C LEU A 138 -4.76 11.60 33.01
N ILE A 139 -6.04 11.27 32.87
CA ILE A 139 -6.81 11.52 31.66
C ILE A 139 -6.92 13.04 31.42
N GLU A 140 -7.27 13.83 32.43
CA GLU A 140 -7.39 15.29 32.28
C GLU A 140 -6.04 15.99 32.03
N ASP A 141 -4.96 15.51 32.64
CA ASP A 141 -3.61 16.04 32.42
C ASP A 141 -3.05 15.66 31.03
N SER A 142 -3.45 14.51 30.50
CA SER A 142 -2.91 13.97 29.24
C SER A 142 -3.67 14.46 28.00
N TYR A 143 -4.91 14.92 28.15
CA TYR A 143 -5.78 15.32 27.04
C TYR A 143 -6.28 16.77 27.23
N GLU A 144 -5.81 17.70 26.38
CA GLU A 144 -6.20 19.13 26.44
C GLU A 144 -7.71 19.36 26.28
N THR A 145 -8.37 18.55 25.45
CA THR A 145 -9.83 18.51 25.27
C THR A 145 -10.28 17.07 25.15
N ILE A 146 -11.35 16.72 25.86
CA ILE A 146 -12.01 15.42 25.79
C ILE A 146 -13.34 15.66 25.12
N ASP A 147 -13.39 15.63 23.79
CA ASP A 147 -14.63 15.71 23.03
C ASP A 147 -14.57 14.83 21.79
N LEU A 148 -15.71 14.55 21.17
CA LEU A 148 -15.77 13.73 19.97
C LEU A 148 -15.01 14.32 18.79
N ASN A 149 -14.88 15.65 18.66
CA ASN A 149 -14.17 16.25 17.53
C ASN A 149 -12.65 16.18 17.69
N SER A 150 -12.15 16.16 18.93
CA SER A 150 -10.73 16.08 19.27
C SER A 150 -10.23 14.65 19.49
N LEU A 151 -11.09 13.77 20.04
CA LEU A 151 -10.78 12.37 20.34
C LEU A 151 -11.28 11.39 19.29
N SER A 152 -12.41 11.72 18.63
CA SER A 152 -12.93 10.91 17.54
C SER A 152 -12.38 11.45 16.22
N LYS A 153 -11.51 10.67 15.62
CA LYS A 153 -11.18 10.76 14.18
C LYS A 153 -12.17 9.93 13.37
N ASP A 154 -13.42 9.84 13.81
CA ASP A 154 -14.48 9.20 13.05
C ASP A 154 -15.22 10.26 12.24
N PHE A 155 -14.49 10.82 11.27
CA PHE A 155 -15.00 11.82 10.33
C PHE A 155 -16.27 11.37 9.60
N LYS A 156 -16.50 10.05 9.51
CA LYS A 156 -17.73 9.50 8.94
C LYS A 156 -18.90 9.76 9.88
N THR A 157 -18.75 9.40 11.14
CA THR A 157 -19.81 9.57 12.14
C THR A 157 -20.07 11.05 12.45
N THR A 158 -19.01 11.87 12.56
CA THR A 158 -19.15 13.32 12.71
C THR A 158 -19.90 13.96 11.54
N LEU A 159 -19.62 13.55 10.29
CA LEU A 159 -20.35 14.04 9.12
C LEU A 159 -21.81 13.58 9.13
N GLN A 160 -22.12 12.39 9.65
CA GLN A 160 -23.50 11.91 9.80
C GLN A 160 -24.31 12.75 10.79
N GLU A 161 -23.71 13.07 11.93
CA GLU A 161 -24.35 13.86 12.98
C GLU A 161 -24.55 15.33 12.55
N LEU A 162 -23.53 15.95 11.95
CA LEU A 162 -23.60 17.33 11.43
C LEU A 162 -24.71 17.50 10.40
N THR A 163 -24.79 16.57 9.45
CA THR A 163 -25.76 16.68 8.35
C THR A 163 -27.19 16.35 8.79
N GLN A 164 -27.36 15.42 9.74
CA GLN A 164 -28.66 15.16 10.37
C GLN A 164 -29.14 16.37 11.18
N ALA A 165 -28.23 17.06 11.89
CA ALA A 165 -28.55 18.25 12.67
C ALA A 165 -28.83 19.48 11.78
N GLU A 166 -28.07 19.67 10.71
CA GLU A 166 -28.14 20.87 9.85
C GLU A 166 -29.16 20.75 8.72
N PHE A 167 -29.34 19.54 8.16
CA PHE A 167 -30.17 19.30 6.99
C PHE A 167 -31.34 18.34 7.24
N GLY A 168 -31.48 17.80 8.46
CA GLY A 168 -32.51 16.81 8.79
C GLY A 168 -32.31 15.46 8.08
N GLU A 169 -31.19 15.28 7.39
CA GLU A 169 -30.87 14.14 6.55
C GLU A 169 -29.45 13.68 6.82
N THR A 170 -29.29 12.38 7.06
CA THR A 170 -27.97 11.77 7.15
C THR A 170 -27.35 11.66 5.75
N PRO A 171 -26.04 11.88 5.58
CA PRO A 171 -25.35 11.75 4.32
C PRO A 171 -25.37 10.27 3.94
N THR A 172 -25.89 9.98 2.77
CA THR A 172 -25.91 8.62 2.27
C THR A 172 -24.56 8.27 1.66
N TYR A 173 -23.82 7.44 2.38
CA TYR A 173 -22.59 6.85 1.88
C TYR A 173 -22.97 5.70 0.96
N LYS A 174 -23.04 5.98 -0.34
CA LYS A 174 -23.16 4.91 -1.31
C LYS A 174 -21.80 4.29 -1.48
N LEU A 175 -21.66 3.06 -0.98
CA LEU A 175 -20.63 2.16 -1.48
C LEU A 175 -20.88 2.04 -2.97
N ILE A 176 -20.05 2.73 -3.73
CA ILE A 176 -20.06 2.62 -5.18
C ILE A 176 -19.50 1.24 -5.52
N ARG A 177 -18.45 0.80 -4.80
CA ARG A 177 -17.95 -0.57 -4.93
C ARG A 177 -17.00 -1.01 -3.79
N ALA A 178 -16.98 -2.32 -3.46
CA ALA A 178 -16.06 -2.97 -2.51
C ALA A 178 -15.40 -4.21 -3.14
N PHE A 179 -14.09 -4.42 -2.97
CA PHE A 179 -13.37 -5.48 -3.68
C PHE A 179 -11.95 -5.72 -3.13
N GLY A 180 -11.42 -6.92 -3.34
CA GLY A 180 -10.19 -7.42 -2.70
C GLY A 180 -10.47 -8.61 -1.79
N PRO A 181 -9.48 -9.46 -1.47
CA PRO A 181 -9.66 -10.61 -0.58
C PRO A 181 -9.97 -10.14 0.84
N ASP A 182 -10.56 -11.00 1.69
CA ASP A 182 -11.09 -10.58 2.99
C ASP A 182 -10.06 -9.90 3.92
N HIS A 183 -8.76 -10.14 3.72
CA HIS A 183 -7.64 -9.52 4.46
C HIS A 183 -7.05 -8.26 3.78
N GLN A 184 -7.58 -7.83 2.64
CA GLN A 184 -7.12 -6.64 1.89
C GLN A 184 -8.25 -6.03 1.03
N LYS A 185 -9.42 -5.80 1.65
CA LYS A 185 -10.60 -5.23 0.98
C LYS A 185 -10.50 -3.71 0.79
N GLU A 186 -10.85 -3.29 -0.40
CA GLU A 186 -10.80 -1.94 -0.93
C GLU A 186 -12.21 -1.43 -1.19
N PHE A 187 -12.51 -0.20 -0.77
CA PHE A 187 -13.86 0.38 -0.87
C PHE A 187 -13.80 1.76 -1.54
N GLU A 188 -14.76 2.01 -2.43
CA GLU A 188 -14.99 3.29 -3.08
C GLU A 188 -16.37 3.78 -2.67
N ILE A 189 -16.43 4.94 -2.04
CA ILE A 189 -17.63 5.46 -1.38
C ILE A 189 -17.90 6.87 -1.89
N ALA A 190 -19.12 7.10 -2.39
CA ALA A 190 -19.65 8.43 -2.67
C ALA A 190 -20.49 8.91 -1.48
N ILE A 191 -20.39 10.19 -1.17
CA ILE A 191 -21.22 10.84 -0.15
C ILE A 191 -22.28 11.64 -0.90
N GLU A 192 -23.54 11.24 -0.75
CA GLU A 192 -24.69 11.97 -1.27
C GLU A 192 -25.37 12.73 -0.12
N LEU A 193 -25.46 14.05 -0.28
CA LEU A 193 -26.17 14.94 0.62
C LEU A 193 -26.95 15.96 -0.22
N GLN A 194 -28.27 16.09 0.01
CA GLN A 194 -29.16 16.98 -0.75
C GLN A 194 -28.99 16.90 -2.28
N HIS A 195 -28.78 15.70 -2.81
CA HIS A 195 -28.64 15.44 -4.26
C HIS A 195 -27.41 16.10 -4.95
N LYS A 196 -26.36 16.49 -4.21
CA LYS A 196 -25.07 16.94 -4.78
C LYS A 196 -23.97 15.91 -4.55
N GLN A 197 -23.13 15.68 -5.56
CA GLN A 197 -21.96 14.77 -5.52
C GLN A 197 -20.65 15.56 -5.63
N SER A 198 -19.61 15.11 -4.93
CA SER A 198 -18.23 15.65 -5.03
C SER A 198 -17.22 14.53 -5.31
N HIS A 199 -16.13 14.85 -6.01
CA HIS A 199 -15.06 13.92 -6.41
C HIS A 199 -13.69 14.37 -5.87
N GLY A 200 -12.81 13.43 -5.53
CA GLY A 200 -11.42 13.72 -5.11
C GLY A 200 -10.61 14.46 -6.17
N LYS A 201 -9.80 15.44 -5.74
CA LYS A 201 -9.13 16.45 -6.58
C LYS A 201 -7.79 15.98 -7.21
N ALA A 202 -7.21 14.87 -6.74
CA ALA A 202 -5.90 14.36 -7.17
C ALA A 202 -5.75 12.85 -6.92
N LEU A 203 -4.75 12.23 -7.56
CA LEU A 203 -4.28 10.87 -7.29
C LEU A 203 -2.89 10.97 -6.66
N GLY A 204 -2.63 10.17 -5.63
CA GLY A 204 -1.34 10.12 -4.95
C GLY A 204 -0.71 8.74 -5.08
N CYS A 205 0.60 8.69 -5.26
CA CYS A 205 1.42 7.49 -5.13
C CYS A 205 2.57 7.78 -4.17
N ILE A 206 2.97 6.76 -3.41
CA ILE A 206 4.16 6.83 -2.56
C ILE A 206 5.08 5.73 -3.04
N VAL A 207 6.27 6.10 -3.49
CA VAL A 207 7.37 5.18 -3.79
C VAL A 207 8.35 5.28 -2.64
N ASP A 208 8.42 4.21 -1.85
CA ASP A 208 9.28 4.12 -0.67
C ASP A 208 10.49 3.22 -0.96
N GLY A 209 11.61 3.46 -0.26
CA GLY A 209 12.85 2.69 -0.43
C GLY A 209 13.77 3.13 -1.59
N VAL A 210 13.51 4.28 -2.23
CA VAL A 210 14.42 4.84 -3.26
C VAL A 210 15.76 5.24 -2.61
N PRO A 211 16.92 4.72 -3.08
CA PRO A 211 18.23 5.10 -2.53
C PRO A 211 18.54 6.59 -2.69
N ALA A 212 19.37 7.15 -1.80
CA ALA A 212 19.76 8.56 -1.85
C ALA A 212 20.67 8.84 -3.05
N GLY A 213 20.52 10.03 -3.64
CA GLY A 213 21.39 10.51 -4.71
C GLY A 213 20.93 10.14 -6.12
N LEU A 214 19.79 9.44 -6.30
CA LEU A 214 19.17 9.29 -7.61
C LEU A 214 18.69 10.65 -8.11
N GLU A 215 19.13 11.06 -9.30
CA GLU A 215 18.63 12.26 -9.99
C GLU A 215 17.17 12.06 -10.42
N ILE A 216 16.31 13.00 -10.02
CA ILE A 216 14.87 12.96 -10.29
C ILE A 216 14.54 13.94 -11.42
N ASP A 217 14.38 13.38 -12.61
CA ASP A 217 13.96 14.11 -13.80
C ASP A 217 12.42 14.18 -13.87
N GLU A 218 11.86 15.28 -13.38
CA GLU A 218 10.41 15.55 -13.44
C GLU A 218 9.87 15.59 -14.88
N LEU A 219 10.69 16.04 -15.85
CA LEU A 219 10.29 16.08 -17.26
C LEU A 219 10.18 14.66 -17.81
N PHE A 220 11.09 13.78 -17.43
CA PHE A 220 11.00 12.36 -17.78
C PHE A 220 9.74 11.72 -17.16
N ILE A 221 9.47 11.95 -15.87
CA ILE A 221 8.26 11.43 -15.21
C ILE A 221 6.99 11.93 -15.90
N GLN A 222 6.94 13.22 -16.22
CA GLN A 222 5.81 13.78 -16.97
C GLN A 222 5.72 13.17 -18.38
N SER A 223 6.85 12.92 -19.05
CA SER A 223 6.85 12.27 -20.37
C SER A 223 6.30 10.84 -20.34
N GLU A 224 6.55 10.09 -19.25
CA GLU A 224 5.99 8.76 -19.05
C GLU A 224 4.49 8.81 -18.77
N LEU A 225 4.02 9.78 -17.98
CA LEU A 225 2.59 10.05 -17.81
C LEU A 225 1.92 10.44 -19.13
N ASP A 226 2.60 11.29 -19.91
CA ASP A 226 2.13 11.70 -21.22
C ASP A 226 2.06 10.51 -22.17
N ARG A 227 2.99 9.54 -22.11
CA ARG A 227 2.91 8.26 -22.85
C ARG A 227 1.60 7.50 -22.58
N ARG A 228 1.09 7.53 -21.35
CA ARG A 228 -0.20 6.90 -20.96
C ARG A 228 -1.44 7.67 -21.42
N LYS A 229 -1.35 9.00 -21.58
CA LYS A 229 -2.49 9.90 -21.83
C LYS A 229 -3.30 9.49 -23.09
N PRO A 230 -4.64 9.40 -23.00
CA PRO A 230 -5.48 9.08 -24.16
C PRO A 230 -5.63 10.27 -25.12
N GLY A 231 -6.04 9.98 -26.35
CA GLY A 231 -6.48 10.98 -27.32
C GLY A 231 -5.39 11.48 -28.25
N LYS A 232 -4.28 10.74 -28.37
CA LYS A 232 -3.17 11.06 -29.28
C LYS A 232 -3.43 10.66 -30.72
N SER A 233 -4.38 9.76 -30.92
CA SER A 233 -4.74 9.25 -32.24
C SER A 233 -6.25 9.06 -32.35
N LYS A 234 -6.73 8.82 -33.58
CA LYS A 234 -8.13 8.44 -33.83
C LYS A 234 -8.48 7.06 -33.25
N LEU A 235 -7.49 6.31 -32.75
CA LEU A 235 -7.58 4.94 -32.27
C LEU A 235 -7.93 4.84 -30.79
N GLU A 236 -7.83 5.95 -30.05
CA GLU A 236 -8.09 6.01 -28.61
C GLU A 236 -9.36 6.81 -28.29
N THR A 237 -9.75 6.81 -27.02
CA THR A 237 -10.78 7.73 -26.52
C THR A 237 -10.31 9.19 -26.62
N ALA A 238 -11.14 10.08 -27.20
CA ALA A 238 -10.82 11.50 -27.37
C ALA A 238 -10.99 12.32 -26.08
N ARG A 239 -10.74 11.73 -24.91
CA ARG A 239 -10.78 12.44 -23.62
C ARG A 239 -9.48 13.24 -23.46
N LYS A 240 -9.60 14.47 -22.98
CA LYS A 240 -8.44 15.27 -22.57
C LYS A 240 -8.23 15.07 -21.07
N GLU A 241 -7.17 14.35 -20.71
CA GLU A 241 -6.72 14.16 -19.33
C GLU A 241 -5.42 14.96 -19.15
N ASP A 242 -5.46 16.09 -18.46
CA ASP A 242 -4.28 16.94 -18.20
C ASP A 242 -3.57 16.49 -16.91
N ASP A 243 -3.20 15.22 -16.87
CA ASP A 243 -2.46 14.63 -15.75
C ASP A 243 -1.11 15.36 -15.59
N LYS A 244 -0.90 15.99 -14.43
CA LYS A 244 0.36 16.64 -14.07
C LYS A 244 0.95 15.95 -12.86
N VAL A 245 2.25 15.67 -12.91
CA VAL A 245 2.99 15.22 -11.74
C VAL A 245 3.33 16.40 -10.83
N GLU A 246 3.18 16.21 -9.53
CA GLU A 246 3.67 17.12 -8.49
C GLU A 246 4.35 16.25 -7.42
N ILE A 247 5.65 16.45 -7.20
CA ILE A 247 6.41 15.73 -6.17
C ILE A 247 6.27 16.48 -4.85
N LEU A 248 5.63 15.86 -3.86
CA LEU A 248 5.32 16.50 -2.58
C LEU A 248 6.42 16.31 -1.52
N SER A 249 7.27 15.29 -1.66
CA SER A 249 8.29 14.91 -0.67
C SER A 249 9.29 13.89 -1.23
N GLY A 250 10.45 13.73 -0.59
CA GLY A 250 11.46 12.71 -0.92
C GLY A 250 12.55 13.16 -1.89
N THR A 251 12.54 14.45 -2.29
CA THR A 251 13.52 15.07 -3.17
C THR A 251 14.05 16.38 -2.57
N PHE A 252 15.31 16.71 -2.83
CA PHE A 252 15.96 17.97 -2.47
C PHE A 252 16.97 18.33 -3.56
N GLU A 253 16.90 19.55 -4.10
CA GLU A 253 17.75 20.02 -5.21
C GLU A 253 17.77 19.09 -6.45
N GLY A 254 16.64 18.45 -6.78
CA GLY A 254 16.53 17.54 -7.93
C GLY A 254 17.12 16.15 -7.71
N LEU A 255 17.61 15.84 -6.50
CA LEU A 255 18.08 14.52 -6.11
C LEU A 255 17.12 13.88 -5.10
N SER A 256 16.96 12.57 -5.16
CA SER A 256 16.31 11.80 -4.10
C SER A 256 17.16 11.86 -2.84
N THR A 257 16.52 12.08 -1.70
CA THR A 257 17.24 12.23 -0.42
C THR A 257 17.55 10.89 0.25
N GLY A 258 17.08 9.77 -0.32
CA GLY A 258 17.16 8.40 0.23
C GLY A 258 16.84 8.30 1.70
N HIS A 259 15.85 9.07 2.12
CA HIS A 259 15.32 9.10 3.46
C HIS A 259 13.82 9.21 3.35
N ALA A 260 13.11 8.40 4.13
CA ALA A 260 11.68 8.59 4.35
C ALA A 260 11.21 8.53 5.82
N ASP A 261 12.00 8.07 6.81
CA ASP A 261 11.38 7.69 8.09
C ASP A 261 11.91 8.38 9.36
N PHE A 262 13.21 8.63 9.50
CA PHE A 262 13.76 9.06 10.79
C PHE A 262 13.21 10.42 11.26
N THR A 263 13.05 11.39 10.36
CA THR A 263 12.54 12.75 10.70
C THR A 263 11.02 12.88 10.61
N TYR A 264 10.33 11.97 9.90
CA TYR A 264 8.86 11.91 9.83
C TYR A 264 8.25 11.32 11.11
N TYR A 265 8.90 10.29 11.66
CA TYR A 265 8.57 9.68 12.95
C TYR A 265 8.78 10.64 14.14
N HIS A 266 9.82 11.49 14.08
CA HIS A 266 10.18 12.38 15.17
C HIS A 266 9.46 13.74 15.18
N LYS A 267 8.73 14.12 14.13
CA LYS A 267 8.07 15.45 14.03
C LYS A 267 6.55 15.44 14.21
N TYR A 268 5.82 14.40 13.79
CA TYR A 268 4.34 14.48 13.69
C TYR A 268 3.55 13.30 14.29
N GLY A 269 4.18 12.18 14.65
CA GLY A 269 3.48 11.04 15.29
C GLY A 269 2.33 10.40 14.48
N ILE A 270 2.04 10.87 13.26
CA ILE A 270 0.98 10.42 12.34
C ILE A 270 1.45 10.65 10.90
N ARG A 271 1.08 9.74 9.98
CA ARG A 271 1.16 9.86 8.52
C ARG A 271 -0.27 9.92 7.93
N ASP A 272 -0.60 10.95 7.15
CA ASP A 272 -1.90 11.16 6.45
C ASP A 272 -1.62 11.28 4.94
N TYR A 273 -2.03 10.39 4.01
CA TYR A 273 -3.27 9.66 3.59
C TYR A 273 -4.13 10.30 2.47
N ARG A 274 -3.63 11.23 1.65
CA ARG A 274 -4.27 11.54 0.36
C ARG A 274 -3.94 10.50 -0.72
N GLY A 275 -4.70 9.40 -0.75
CA GLY A 275 -4.64 8.38 -1.80
C GLY A 275 -5.93 7.56 -1.83
N GLY A 276 -6.84 7.87 -2.75
CA GLY A 276 -8.11 7.16 -2.91
C GLY A 276 -8.54 7.16 -4.37
N GLY A 277 -8.18 6.11 -5.10
CA GLY A 277 -8.57 5.93 -6.50
C GLY A 277 -8.58 4.45 -6.88
N ARG A 278 -9.30 3.61 -6.15
CA ARG A 278 -9.12 2.14 -6.18
C ARG A 278 -9.70 1.45 -7.45
N SER A 279 -10.20 2.19 -8.45
CA SER A 279 -11.14 1.58 -9.40
C SER A 279 -11.17 2.06 -10.84
N SER A 280 -10.15 2.78 -11.31
CA SER A 280 -10.20 3.40 -12.64
C SER A 280 -8.91 3.18 -13.40
N ALA A 281 -8.97 3.23 -14.74
CA ALA A 281 -7.79 3.41 -15.59
C ALA A 281 -6.97 4.67 -15.24
N ARG A 282 -7.42 5.48 -14.28
CA ARG A 282 -6.69 6.57 -13.64
C ARG A 282 -5.65 6.10 -12.62
N GLU A 283 -5.85 4.99 -11.91
CA GLU A 283 -4.84 4.45 -10.97
C GLU A 283 -3.55 4.06 -11.70
N THR A 284 -3.65 3.67 -12.97
CA THR A 284 -2.45 3.36 -13.77
C THR A 284 -1.55 4.58 -13.99
N ALA A 285 -2.05 5.82 -13.81
CA ALA A 285 -1.21 7.01 -13.78
C ALA A 285 -0.25 7.01 -12.58
N ALA A 286 -0.72 6.60 -11.40
CA ALA A 286 0.12 6.44 -10.21
C ALA A 286 1.18 5.33 -10.41
N ARG A 287 0.80 4.20 -11.04
CA ARG A 287 1.76 3.13 -11.39
C ARG A 287 2.83 3.60 -12.37
N VAL A 288 2.44 4.36 -13.40
CA VAL A 288 3.38 4.90 -14.40
C VAL A 288 4.31 5.94 -13.78
N ALA A 289 3.81 6.82 -12.91
CA ALA A 289 4.65 7.78 -12.18
C ALA A 289 5.68 7.07 -11.29
N GLY A 290 5.25 6.06 -10.51
CA GLY A 290 6.17 5.27 -9.70
C GLY A 290 7.16 4.45 -10.54
N GLY A 291 6.68 3.87 -11.63
CA GLY A 291 7.52 3.15 -12.59
C GLY A 291 8.55 4.03 -13.29
N ALA A 292 8.27 5.32 -13.51
CA ALA A 292 9.25 6.26 -14.05
C ALA A 292 10.43 6.46 -13.09
N ILE A 293 10.17 6.59 -11.79
CA ILE A 293 11.23 6.66 -10.76
C ILE A 293 12.04 5.36 -10.76
N ALA A 294 11.35 4.20 -10.80
CA ALA A 294 12.02 2.91 -10.89
C ALA A 294 12.89 2.78 -12.15
N LYS A 295 12.45 3.28 -13.31
CA LYS A 295 13.24 3.30 -14.55
C LYS A 295 14.48 4.19 -14.43
N LEU A 296 14.40 5.34 -13.78
CA LEU A 296 15.58 6.18 -13.51
C LEU A 296 16.61 5.41 -12.68
N MET A 297 16.17 4.71 -11.64
CA MET A 297 17.03 3.88 -10.80
C MET A 297 17.68 2.76 -11.62
N LEU A 298 16.87 1.99 -12.35
CA LEU A 298 17.34 0.86 -13.16
C LEU A 298 18.29 1.30 -14.28
N LYS A 299 18.03 2.43 -14.93
CA LYS A 299 18.90 3.00 -15.95
C LYS A 299 20.29 3.34 -15.40
N SER A 300 20.37 3.80 -14.15
CA SER A 300 21.67 4.11 -13.53
C SER A 300 22.58 2.89 -13.35
N ILE A 301 22.00 1.68 -13.36
CA ILE A 301 22.72 0.40 -13.31
C ILE A 301 22.67 -0.37 -14.64
N GLY A 302 22.30 0.30 -15.74
CA GLY A 302 22.35 -0.26 -17.09
C GLY A 302 21.18 -1.19 -17.47
N ILE A 303 20.09 -1.17 -16.71
CA ILE A 303 18.87 -1.93 -17.01
C ILE A 303 17.89 -1.04 -17.79
N GLU A 304 17.43 -1.55 -18.94
CA GLU A 304 16.46 -0.86 -19.79
C GLU A 304 15.23 -1.74 -20.06
N ILE A 305 14.04 -1.15 -20.05
CA ILE A 305 12.78 -1.87 -20.24
C ILE A 305 12.02 -1.28 -21.42
N PHE A 306 11.49 -2.15 -22.26
CA PHE A 306 10.75 -1.82 -23.47
C PHE A 306 9.42 -2.57 -23.49
N SER A 307 8.40 -1.96 -24.09
CA SER A 307 7.10 -2.59 -24.28
C SER A 307 6.49 -2.23 -25.63
N GLY A 308 5.58 -3.07 -26.11
CA GLY A 308 4.77 -2.79 -27.29
C GLY A 308 3.74 -3.87 -27.57
N LEU A 309 2.81 -3.60 -28.49
CA LEU A 309 1.80 -4.55 -28.93
C LEU A 309 2.42 -5.58 -29.88
N CYS A 310 2.25 -6.84 -29.55
CA CYS A 310 2.61 -7.97 -30.40
C CYS A 310 1.39 -8.72 -30.97
N GLU A 311 0.17 -8.39 -30.53
CA GLU A 311 -1.06 -8.95 -31.07
C GLU A 311 -2.25 -8.02 -30.82
N VAL A 312 -3.15 -7.90 -31.79
CA VAL A 312 -4.46 -7.23 -31.63
C VAL A 312 -5.49 -8.02 -32.43
N ASP A 313 -6.63 -8.35 -31.81
CA ASP A 313 -7.72 -9.10 -32.48
C ASP A 313 -7.25 -10.37 -33.21
N GLY A 314 -6.31 -11.12 -32.62
CA GLY A 314 -5.71 -12.32 -33.22
C GLY A 314 -4.64 -12.06 -34.29
N ILE A 315 -4.41 -10.80 -34.68
CA ILE A 315 -3.38 -10.41 -35.67
C ILE A 315 -2.04 -10.30 -34.96
N LYS A 316 -1.22 -11.33 -35.11
CA LYS A 316 0.08 -11.48 -34.44
C LYS A 316 1.21 -10.81 -35.21
N SER A 317 2.13 -10.21 -34.47
CA SER A 317 3.43 -9.77 -34.98
C SER A 317 4.30 -10.96 -35.35
N GLU A 318 5.04 -10.83 -36.45
CA GLU A 318 6.04 -11.81 -36.90
C GLU A 318 7.46 -11.44 -36.41
N SER A 319 7.65 -10.16 -36.10
CA SER A 319 8.91 -9.58 -35.65
C SER A 319 8.68 -8.52 -34.57
N TYR A 320 9.71 -8.21 -33.77
CA TYR A 320 9.60 -7.24 -32.68
C TYR A 320 10.65 -6.13 -32.81
N ASP A 321 10.19 -4.91 -33.13
CA ASP A 321 10.99 -3.69 -33.23
C ASP A 321 10.49 -2.63 -32.23
N PHE A 322 11.21 -2.51 -31.12
CA PHE A 322 10.92 -1.52 -30.08
C PHE A 322 11.30 -0.08 -30.49
N THR A 323 12.14 0.09 -31.52
CA THR A 323 12.45 1.42 -32.06
C THR A 323 11.26 1.93 -32.86
N HIS A 324 10.66 1.08 -33.69
CA HIS A 324 9.43 1.37 -34.41
C HIS A 324 8.27 1.67 -33.45
N ALA A 325 8.11 0.86 -32.39
CA ALA A 325 7.05 1.03 -31.40
C ALA A 325 7.02 2.44 -30.76
N LYS A 326 8.17 3.10 -30.58
CA LYS A 326 8.23 4.49 -30.05
C LYS A 326 7.57 5.52 -30.97
N GLY A 327 7.60 5.31 -32.28
CA GLY A 327 6.97 6.17 -33.29
C GLY A 327 5.55 5.74 -33.69
N SER A 328 5.20 4.48 -33.41
CA SER A 328 3.87 3.93 -33.67
C SER A 328 2.80 4.58 -32.78
N LYS A 329 1.62 4.83 -33.37
CA LYS A 329 0.45 5.33 -32.63
C LYS A 329 -0.23 4.26 -31.77
N LEU A 330 0.10 2.99 -32.03
CA LEU A 330 -0.41 1.82 -31.32
C LEU A 330 0.61 1.25 -30.34
N TYR A 331 1.86 1.72 -30.38
CA TYR A 331 3.02 1.00 -29.86
C TYR A 331 3.18 -0.38 -30.52
N ALA A 332 2.82 -0.52 -31.80
CA ALA A 332 2.95 -1.77 -32.54
C ALA A 332 4.43 -2.15 -32.71
N LEU A 333 4.74 -3.42 -32.49
CA LEU A 333 6.11 -3.94 -32.59
C LEU A 333 6.49 -4.40 -34.00
N ASP A 334 5.51 -4.57 -34.89
CA ASP A 334 5.77 -5.07 -36.24
C ASP A 334 5.12 -4.14 -37.29
N PRO A 335 5.93 -3.38 -38.06
CA PRO A 335 5.40 -2.49 -39.09
C PRO A 335 4.62 -3.22 -40.19
N LYS A 336 4.85 -4.53 -40.40
CA LYS A 336 4.15 -5.30 -41.45
C LYS A 336 2.68 -5.55 -41.11
N VAL A 337 2.36 -5.67 -39.82
CA VAL A 337 0.99 -5.97 -39.38
C VAL A 337 0.32 -4.78 -38.68
N GLU A 338 1.04 -3.68 -38.45
CA GLU A 338 0.49 -2.48 -37.80
C GLU A 338 -0.76 -1.94 -38.50
N GLU A 339 -0.79 -1.86 -39.83
CA GLU A 339 -1.96 -1.37 -40.58
C GLU A 339 -3.18 -2.29 -40.37
N ALA A 340 -2.96 -3.61 -40.32
CA ALA A 340 -4.02 -4.59 -40.08
C ALA A 340 -4.54 -4.50 -38.63
N GLN A 341 -3.64 -4.35 -37.65
CA GLN A 341 -3.98 -4.13 -36.24
C GLN A 341 -4.74 -2.80 -36.05
N GLU A 342 -4.32 -1.73 -36.71
CA GLU A 342 -5.01 -0.43 -36.71
C GLU A 342 -6.42 -0.55 -37.27
N LYS A 343 -6.56 -1.22 -38.42
CA LYS A 343 -7.85 -1.45 -39.07
C LYS A 343 -8.81 -2.24 -38.17
N ALA A 344 -8.33 -3.30 -37.49
CA ALA A 344 -9.16 -4.07 -36.55
C ALA A 344 -9.72 -3.20 -35.42
N ILE A 345 -8.88 -2.32 -34.83
CA ILE A 345 -9.29 -1.40 -33.76
C ILE A 345 -10.32 -0.38 -34.27
N LEU A 346 -10.10 0.19 -35.47
CA LEU A 346 -11.02 1.14 -36.09
C LEU A 346 -12.36 0.51 -36.46
N GLU A 347 -12.33 -0.72 -36.97
CA GLU A 347 -13.54 -1.48 -37.29
C GLU A 347 -14.36 -1.75 -36.02
N ALA A 348 -13.72 -2.24 -34.95
CA ALA A 348 -14.37 -2.46 -33.66
C ALA A 348 -15.00 -1.15 -33.13
N LYS A 349 -14.24 -0.04 -33.17
CA LYS A 349 -14.73 1.29 -32.79
C LYS A 349 -15.95 1.72 -33.61
N SER A 350 -15.94 1.50 -34.93
CA SER A 350 -17.05 1.85 -35.82
C SER A 350 -18.30 1.03 -35.56
N LYS A 351 -18.12 -0.23 -35.13
CA LYS A 351 -19.18 -1.15 -34.72
C LYS A 351 -19.58 -0.98 -33.25
N HIS A 352 -19.15 0.11 -32.61
CA HIS A 352 -19.50 0.41 -31.23
C HIS A 352 -19.01 -0.67 -30.24
N ASP A 353 -17.93 -1.37 -30.60
CA ASP A 353 -17.34 -2.53 -29.93
C ASP A 353 -15.87 -2.30 -29.51
N SER A 354 -15.21 -3.33 -29.00
CA SER A 354 -13.79 -3.33 -28.63
C SER A 354 -13.10 -4.67 -28.93
N VAL A 355 -11.77 -4.64 -29.01
CA VAL A 355 -10.91 -5.81 -29.24
C VAL A 355 -9.87 -5.95 -28.13
N GLY A 356 -9.40 -7.18 -27.94
CA GLY A 356 -8.29 -7.50 -27.03
C GLY A 356 -6.94 -7.30 -27.71
N GLY A 357 -5.87 -7.55 -26.96
CA GLY A 357 -4.52 -7.50 -27.48
C GLY A 357 -3.49 -8.08 -26.53
N VAL A 358 -2.28 -8.32 -27.04
CA VAL A 358 -1.16 -8.86 -26.27
C VAL A 358 -0.02 -7.86 -26.31
N VAL A 359 0.51 -7.56 -25.12
CA VAL A 359 1.69 -6.70 -24.93
C VAL A 359 2.89 -7.58 -24.68
N LEU A 360 3.97 -7.37 -25.42
CA LEU A 360 5.29 -7.90 -25.11
C LEU A 360 6.08 -6.84 -24.32
N THR A 361 6.61 -7.23 -23.17
CA THR A 361 7.50 -6.40 -22.34
C THR A 361 8.84 -7.12 -22.19
N VAL A 362 9.93 -6.42 -22.46
CA VAL A 362 11.29 -6.94 -22.42
C VAL A 362 12.18 -6.06 -21.58
N SER A 363 12.95 -6.65 -20.65
CA SER A 363 14.02 -5.95 -19.93
C SER A 363 15.37 -6.48 -20.36
N LYS A 364 16.30 -5.57 -20.66
CA LYS A 364 17.68 -5.85 -21.05
C LYS A 364 18.65 -5.43 -19.96
N GLY A 365 19.83 -6.05 -19.94
CA GLY A 365 20.91 -5.71 -19.00
C GLY A 365 20.64 -6.17 -17.56
N VAL A 366 19.68 -7.06 -17.35
CA VAL A 366 19.30 -7.53 -16.02
C VAL A 366 20.41 -8.42 -15.45
N PRO A 367 20.99 -8.09 -14.29
CA PRO A 367 22.07 -8.90 -13.72
C PRO A 367 21.58 -10.28 -13.32
N ILE A 368 22.49 -11.25 -13.30
CA ILE A 368 22.24 -12.59 -12.78
C ILE A 368 21.96 -12.50 -11.27
N GLY A 369 20.91 -13.17 -10.79
CA GLY A 369 20.66 -13.34 -9.36
C GLY A 369 19.55 -12.48 -8.76
N LEU A 370 18.75 -11.78 -9.56
CA LEU A 370 17.55 -11.08 -9.08
C LEU A 370 16.40 -12.08 -8.86
N GLY A 371 15.71 -11.98 -7.72
CA GLY A 371 14.63 -12.88 -7.33
C GLY A 371 15.00 -13.76 -6.14
N GLU A 372 14.03 -14.04 -5.28
CA GLU A 372 14.22 -14.99 -4.17
C GLU A 372 13.62 -16.36 -4.51
N PRO A 373 14.25 -17.46 -4.09
CA PRO A 373 13.64 -18.77 -4.23
C PRO A 373 12.29 -18.90 -3.50
N LEU A 374 11.56 -19.95 -3.85
CA LEU A 374 10.32 -20.46 -3.21
C LEU A 374 9.13 -19.49 -3.12
N TYR A 375 9.24 -18.37 -2.41
CA TYR A 375 8.09 -17.52 -2.04
C TYR A 375 8.15 -16.10 -2.61
N TYR A 376 9.27 -15.68 -3.19
CA TYR A 376 9.40 -14.34 -3.77
C TYR A 376 10.21 -14.40 -5.08
N LYS A 377 9.83 -15.38 -5.91
CA LYS A 377 10.45 -15.64 -7.21
C LYS A 377 10.17 -14.50 -8.17
N LEU A 378 11.17 -14.14 -8.98
CA LEU A 378 11.05 -13.03 -9.91
C LEU A 378 9.92 -13.22 -10.93
N ASP A 379 9.79 -14.42 -11.49
CA ASP A 379 8.71 -14.79 -12.42
C ASP A 379 7.33 -14.72 -11.75
N ALA A 380 7.21 -15.16 -10.50
CA ALA A 380 5.97 -15.10 -9.73
C ALA A 380 5.54 -13.65 -9.43
N ILE A 381 6.46 -12.79 -9.00
CA ILE A 381 6.16 -11.38 -8.70
C ILE A 381 5.90 -10.59 -9.98
N LEU A 382 6.61 -10.86 -11.07
CA LEU A 382 6.28 -10.30 -12.39
C LEU A 382 4.89 -10.75 -12.85
N ALA A 383 4.55 -12.04 -12.69
CA ALA A 383 3.22 -12.54 -13.03
C ALA A 383 2.12 -11.87 -12.20
N GLU A 384 2.32 -11.71 -10.89
CA GLU A 384 1.42 -10.98 -10.01
C GLU A 384 1.22 -9.54 -10.46
N ALA A 385 2.32 -8.80 -10.68
CA ALA A 385 2.31 -7.41 -11.09
C ALA A 385 1.58 -7.19 -12.42
N MET A 386 1.83 -8.06 -13.41
CA MET A 386 1.22 -7.99 -14.73
C MET A 386 -0.24 -8.43 -14.72
N MET A 387 -0.57 -9.51 -14.00
CA MET A 387 -1.96 -9.97 -13.85
C MET A 387 -2.82 -8.99 -13.04
N GLY A 388 -2.19 -8.21 -12.16
CA GLY A 388 -2.82 -7.12 -11.41
C GLY A 388 -3.15 -5.87 -12.24
N ILE A 389 -2.81 -5.84 -13.53
CA ILE A 389 -3.22 -4.77 -14.45
C ILE A 389 -4.66 -5.01 -14.90
N ASN A 390 -5.50 -3.98 -14.84
CA ASN A 390 -6.89 -4.10 -15.27
C ASN A 390 -7.01 -4.64 -16.70
N ALA A 391 -7.94 -5.57 -16.89
CA ALA A 391 -8.19 -6.30 -18.13
C ALA A 391 -7.12 -7.34 -18.53
N ALA A 392 -6.00 -7.47 -17.81
CA ALA A 392 -5.09 -8.61 -17.99
C ALA A 392 -5.81 -9.91 -17.60
N LYS A 393 -5.65 -10.95 -18.43
CA LYS A 393 -6.28 -12.27 -18.27
C LYS A 393 -5.30 -13.44 -18.33
N ALA A 394 -4.11 -13.24 -18.88
CA ALA A 394 -3.03 -14.21 -18.88
C ALA A 394 -1.67 -13.49 -18.90
N VAL A 395 -0.67 -14.12 -18.31
CA VAL A 395 0.72 -13.69 -18.35
C VAL A 395 1.59 -14.88 -18.74
N GLU A 396 2.51 -14.67 -19.66
CA GLU A 396 3.46 -15.68 -20.13
C GLU A 396 4.88 -15.20 -19.87
N ILE A 397 5.74 -16.11 -19.43
CA ILE A 397 7.17 -15.89 -19.23
C ILE A 397 7.94 -16.67 -20.28
N GLY A 398 8.84 -16.01 -21.00
CA GLY A 398 9.63 -16.63 -22.08
C GLY A 398 8.75 -17.27 -23.16
N GLU A 399 8.97 -18.57 -23.39
CA GLU A 399 8.20 -19.39 -24.33
C GLU A 399 6.73 -19.59 -23.91
N GLY A 400 6.40 -19.33 -22.64
CA GLY A 400 5.03 -19.27 -22.17
C GLY A 400 4.24 -20.56 -22.40
N ILE A 401 3.05 -20.44 -22.96
CA ILE A 401 2.15 -21.57 -23.25
C ILE A 401 2.79 -22.54 -24.25
N ALA A 402 3.62 -22.05 -25.18
CA ALA A 402 4.27 -22.89 -26.18
C ALA A 402 5.24 -23.91 -25.55
N SER A 403 5.78 -23.65 -24.35
CA SER A 403 6.61 -24.60 -23.61
C SER A 403 5.91 -25.94 -23.35
N THR A 404 4.58 -25.95 -23.20
CA THR A 404 3.79 -27.16 -22.94
C THR A 404 3.75 -28.14 -24.12
N HIS A 405 4.16 -27.70 -25.31
CA HIS A 405 4.21 -28.48 -26.53
C HIS A 405 5.63 -28.92 -26.92
N LEU A 406 6.64 -28.55 -26.12
CA LEU A 406 8.04 -28.86 -26.37
C LEU A 406 8.53 -29.99 -25.48
N LYS A 407 9.47 -30.79 -25.99
CA LYS A 407 10.24 -31.73 -25.16
C LYS A 407 11.33 -30.97 -24.41
N GLY A 408 11.81 -31.52 -23.29
CA GLY A 408 12.95 -30.94 -22.56
C GLY A 408 14.18 -30.71 -23.44
N SER A 409 14.48 -31.62 -24.37
CA SER A 409 15.58 -31.46 -25.33
C SER A 409 15.40 -30.30 -26.34
N GLN A 410 14.22 -29.70 -26.41
CA GLN A 410 13.88 -28.58 -27.30
C GLN A 410 13.67 -27.28 -26.52
N ASN A 411 13.31 -27.36 -25.23
CA ASN A 411 13.02 -26.19 -24.41
C ASN A 411 14.16 -25.81 -23.46
N ASN A 412 15.04 -26.75 -23.09
CA ASN A 412 16.17 -26.46 -22.21
C ASN A 412 17.11 -25.44 -22.87
N ASP A 413 17.41 -24.37 -22.15
CA ASP A 413 18.43 -23.41 -22.55
C ASP A 413 19.84 -23.98 -22.24
N GLU A 414 20.56 -24.41 -23.27
CA GLU A 414 21.92 -24.96 -23.13
C GLU A 414 22.91 -23.89 -22.66
N ILE A 415 23.73 -24.22 -21.66
CA ILE A 415 24.73 -23.32 -21.09
C ILE A 415 26.05 -23.44 -21.87
N THR A 416 26.63 -22.30 -22.25
CA THR A 416 27.95 -22.18 -22.87
C THR A 416 28.88 -21.31 -22.02
N PRO A 417 30.19 -21.28 -22.28
CA PRO A 417 31.12 -20.38 -21.57
C PRO A 417 30.78 -18.89 -21.67
N ASN A 418 29.97 -18.49 -22.67
CA ASN A 418 29.60 -17.10 -22.92
C ASN A 418 28.14 -16.77 -22.51
N GLY A 419 27.43 -17.70 -21.85
CA GLY A 419 26.01 -17.56 -21.51
C GLY A 419 25.14 -18.66 -22.12
N PHE A 420 23.83 -18.47 -22.11
CA PHE A 420 22.88 -19.44 -22.67
C PHE A 420 22.82 -19.36 -24.20
N LYS A 421 22.56 -20.49 -24.84
CA LYS A 421 22.45 -20.60 -26.31
C LYS A 421 21.09 -20.13 -26.85
N SER A 422 20.08 -20.13 -25.99
CA SER A 422 18.69 -19.75 -26.26
C SER A 422 18.10 -19.11 -25.01
N ASN A 423 16.90 -18.52 -25.15
CA ASN A 423 16.21 -17.85 -24.05
C ASN A 423 14.73 -18.29 -23.97
N HIS A 424 14.48 -19.60 -23.98
CA HIS A 424 13.13 -20.16 -23.83
C HIS A 424 12.57 -19.90 -22.43
N SER A 425 13.44 -19.81 -21.43
CA SER A 425 13.10 -19.48 -20.05
C SER A 425 12.71 -18.02 -19.83
N GLY A 426 12.95 -17.13 -20.80
CA GLY A 426 12.57 -15.72 -20.73
C GLY A 426 13.35 -14.94 -19.67
N GLY A 427 14.64 -15.22 -19.54
CA GLY A 427 15.58 -14.54 -18.67
C GLY A 427 15.58 -15.03 -17.23
N MET A 428 14.83 -16.11 -16.91
CA MET A 428 14.60 -16.55 -15.54
C MET A 428 14.64 -18.07 -15.39
N LEU A 429 15.49 -18.56 -14.48
CA LEU A 429 15.57 -19.98 -14.17
C LEU A 429 15.44 -20.19 -12.66
N GLY A 430 14.53 -21.08 -12.25
CA GLY A 430 14.28 -21.34 -10.81
C GLY A 430 13.69 -20.15 -10.05
N GLY A 431 13.12 -19.16 -10.76
CA GLY A 431 12.61 -17.93 -10.16
C GLY A 431 13.66 -16.84 -9.96
N ILE A 432 14.83 -16.97 -10.59
CA ILE A 432 15.96 -16.04 -10.48
C ILE A 432 16.39 -15.61 -11.89
N SER A 433 16.77 -14.35 -12.08
CA SER A 433 17.29 -13.88 -13.36
C SER A 433 18.59 -14.60 -13.75
N ASN A 434 18.69 -15.05 -14.99
CA ASN A 434 19.81 -15.83 -15.51
C ASN A 434 20.84 -15.00 -16.29
N GLY A 435 20.55 -13.70 -16.52
CA GLY A 435 21.40 -12.76 -17.26
C GLY A 435 20.97 -12.49 -18.71
N ASP A 436 20.07 -13.29 -19.27
CA ASP A 436 19.44 -13.00 -20.56
C ASP A 436 18.33 -11.96 -20.41
N ASP A 437 17.83 -11.47 -21.55
CA ASP A 437 16.68 -10.58 -21.60
C ASP A 437 15.47 -11.21 -20.87
N ILE A 438 14.86 -10.47 -19.95
CA ILE A 438 13.60 -10.88 -19.33
C ILE A 438 12.47 -10.65 -20.33
N VAL A 439 11.67 -11.69 -20.60
CA VAL A 439 10.62 -11.64 -21.62
C VAL A 439 9.27 -12.00 -21.01
N VAL A 440 8.32 -11.07 -21.07
CA VAL A 440 6.97 -11.26 -20.52
C VAL A 440 5.91 -10.83 -21.52
N LYS A 441 4.90 -11.67 -21.76
CA LYS A 441 3.69 -11.30 -22.52
C LYS A 441 2.49 -11.17 -21.60
N THR A 442 1.74 -10.08 -21.73
CA THR A 442 0.52 -9.82 -20.97
C THR A 442 -0.68 -9.75 -21.93
N HIS A 443 -1.69 -10.59 -21.68
CA HIS A 443 -2.88 -10.72 -22.52
C HIS A 443 -4.03 -9.91 -21.95
N PHE A 444 -4.53 -8.95 -22.72
CA PHE A 444 -5.64 -8.09 -22.34
C PHE A 444 -6.92 -8.53 -23.06
N LYS A 445 -7.99 -8.74 -22.29
CA LYS A 445 -9.32 -8.94 -22.87
C LYS A 445 -9.84 -7.64 -23.52
N PRO A 446 -10.84 -7.72 -24.41
CA PRO A 446 -11.55 -6.55 -24.91
C PRO A 446 -12.10 -5.67 -23.78
N THR A 447 -12.21 -4.37 -24.06
CA THR A 447 -12.74 -3.38 -23.12
C THR A 447 -14.18 -3.73 -22.75
N PRO A 448 -14.52 -3.97 -21.47
CA PRO A 448 -15.86 -4.41 -21.10
C PRO A 448 -16.97 -3.39 -21.41
N SER A 449 -16.65 -2.10 -21.38
CA SER A 449 -17.60 -1.02 -21.66
C SER A 449 -17.64 -0.71 -23.16
N ILE A 450 -18.67 -1.20 -23.83
CA ILE A 450 -18.97 -0.95 -25.25
C ILE A 450 -20.35 -0.30 -25.40
N PHE A 451 -20.60 0.32 -26.55
CA PHE A 451 -21.85 1.04 -26.82
C PHE A 451 -22.98 0.10 -27.26
N GLN A 452 -22.67 -1.13 -27.66
CA GLN A 452 -23.68 -2.13 -27.98
C GLN A 452 -24.49 -2.49 -26.73
N ALA A 453 -25.80 -2.63 -26.91
CA ALA A 453 -26.73 -3.02 -25.85
C ALA A 453 -26.38 -4.44 -25.35
N GLN A 454 -26.25 -4.60 -24.03
CA GLN A 454 -25.97 -5.89 -23.41
C GLN A 454 -27.01 -6.22 -22.35
N GLU A 455 -27.38 -7.50 -22.26
CA GLU A 455 -28.19 -8.00 -21.15
C GLU A 455 -27.42 -7.91 -19.84
N THR A 456 -28.05 -7.36 -18.81
CA THR A 456 -27.54 -7.33 -17.44
C THR A 456 -28.70 -7.37 -16.46
N VAL A 457 -28.41 -7.21 -15.16
CA VAL A 457 -29.42 -7.18 -14.11
C VAL A 457 -29.34 -5.91 -13.26
N THR A 458 -30.49 -5.46 -12.74
CA THR A 458 -30.56 -4.40 -11.73
C THR A 458 -30.15 -4.92 -10.35
N LYS A 459 -30.14 -4.04 -9.33
CA LYS A 459 -29.87 -4.44 -7.94
C LYS A 459 -30.95 -5.37 -7.39
N GLU A 460 -32.15 -5.28 -7.95
CA GLU A 460 -33.33 -6.07 -7.65
C GLU A 460 -33.35 -7.40 -8.45
N ASN A 461 -32.25 -7.69 -9.18
CA ASN A 461 -32.06 -8.90 -10.00
C ASN A 461 -33.03 -9.01 -11.20
N GLU A 462 -33.55 -7.87 -11.67
CA GLU A 462 -34.42 -7.82 -12.84
C GLU A 462 -33.58 -7.70 -14.12
N ARG A 463 -33.94 -8.45 -15.17
CA ARG A 463 -33.24 -8.42 -16.45
C ARG A 463 -33.48 -7.10 -17.16
N VAL A 464 -32.40 -6.42 -17.55
CA VAL A 464 -32.44 -5.15 -18.29
C VAL A 464 -31.42 -5.13 -19.41
N MET A 465 -31.73 -4.37 -20.47
CA MET A 465 -30.74 -4.04 -21.49
C MET A 465 -29.98 -2.79 -21.05
N CYS A 466 -28.66 -2.92 -20.90
CA CYS A 466 -27.77 -1.81 -20.58
C CYS A 466 -27.10 -1.30 -21.85
N GLU A 467 -27.37 -0.03 -22.18
CA GLU A 467 -26.71 0.71 -23.25
C GLU A 467 -25.78 1.75 -22.63
N LEU A 468 -24.48 1.45 -22.61
CA LEU A 468 -23.50 2.38 -22.06
C LEU A 468 -23.30 3.54 -23.04
N LYS A 469 -23.52 4.76 -22.54
CA LYS A 469 -23.27 6.00 -23.27
C LYS A 469 -21.93 6.58 -22.84
N GLY A 470 -21.04 6.88 -23.78
CA GLY A 470 -19.81 7.62 -23.51
C GLY A 470 -18.59 7.07 -24.23
N ARG A 471 -17.49 7.83 -24.29
CA ARG A 471 -16.31 7.43 -25.05
C ARG A 471 -15.53 6.34 -24.30
N HIS A 472 -15.46 5.14 -24.87
CA HIS A 472 -14.71 4.01 -24.34
C HIS A 472 -13.51 3.69 -25.24
N ASP A 473 -12.49 3.05 -24.67
CA ASP A 473 -11.31 2.65 -25.42
C ASP A 473 -11.61 1.40 -26.24
N PRO A 474 -11.39 1.40 -27.57
CA PRO A 474 -11.63 0.24 -28.40
C PRO A 474 -10.58 -0.87 -28.22
N CYS A 475 -9.42 -0.57 -27.61
CA CYS A 475 -8.41 -1.54 -27.21
C CYS A 475 -7.61 -1.03 -26.01
N VAL A 476 -7.77 -1.65 -24.84
CA VAL A 476 -7.05 -1.26 -23.61
C VAL A 476 -5.56 -1.65 -23.62
N ALA A 477 -5.17 -2.62 -24.44
CA ALA A 477 -3.79 -3.11 -24.53
C ALA A 477 -2.81 -2.01 -24.99
N ILE A 478 -3.27 -1.04 -25.79
CA ILE A 478 -2.44 0.10 -26.26
C ILE A 478 -1.81 0.83 -25.06
N ARG A 479 -2.65 1.28 -24.11
CA ARG A 479 -2.16 1.92 -22.88
C ARG A 479 -1.61 0.91 -21.88
N GLY A 480 -2.13 -0.32 -21.93
CA GLY A 480 -1.61 -1.45 -21.15
C GLY A 480 -0.12 -1.65 -21.36
N SER A 481 0.41 -1.39 -22.56
CA SER A 481 1.84 -1.50 -22.85
C SER A 481 2.70 -0.63 -21.93
N VAL A 482 2.37 0.65 -21.80
CA VAL A 482 3.07 1.61 -20.92
C VAL A 482 2.98 1.19 -19.45
N VAL A 483 1.83 0.63 -19.03
CA VAL A 483 1.64 0.16 -17.66
C VAL A 483 2.45 -1.11 -17.39
N CYS A 484 2.52 -2.06 -18.33
CA CYS A 484 3.37 -3.24 -18.22
C CYS A 484 4.85 -2.84 -18.06
N GLU A 485 5.31 -1.85 -18.84
CA GLU A 485 6.67 -1.32 -18.72
C GLU A 485 6.95 -0.75 -17.32
N ALA A 486 5.99 0.01 -16.77
CA ALA A 486 6.09 0.57 -15.43
C ALA A 486 6.05 -0.51 -14.32
N MET A 487 5.19 -1.51 -14.45
CA MET A 487 5.09 -2.61 -13.48
C MET A 487 6.34 -3.49 -13.48
N MET A 488 6.91 -3.80 -14.65
CA MET A 488 8.20 -4.50 -14.72
C MET A 488 9.31 -3.68 -14.06
N ALA A 489 9.34 -2.37 -14.27
CA ALA A 489 10.32 -1.49 -13.64
C ALA A 489 10.23 -1.51 -12.12
N LEU A 490 9.03 -1.42 -11.56
CA LEU A 490 8.81 -1.48 -10.11
C LEU A 490 9.31 -2.80 -9.52
N VAL A 491 8.97 -3.93 -10.15
CA VAL A 491 9.40 -5.25 -9.68
C VAL A 491 10.92 -5.40 -9.76
N LEU A 492 11.53 -5.01 -10.89
CA LEU A 492 12.98 -5.13 -11.05
C LEU A 492 13.73 -4.21 -10.11
N ALA A 493 13.25 -2.98 -9.87
CA ALA A 493 13.84 -2.08 -8.88
C ALA A 493 13.81 -2.71 -7.47
N ASP A 494 12.67 -3.23 -7.03
CA ASP A 494 12.55 -3.92 -5.73
C ASP A 494 13.55 -5.08 -5.64
N MET A 495 13.62 -5.92 -6.67
CA MET A 495 14.52 -7.08 -6.71
C MET A 495 16.00 -6.68 -6.70
N THR A 496 16.37 -5.56 -7.31
CA THR A 496 17.75 -5.05 -7.24
C THR A 496 18.12 -4.61 -5.82
N LEU A 497 17.22 -3.93 -5.11
CA LEU A 497 17.43 -3.52 -3.72
C LEU A 497 17.53 -4.72 -2.78
N LEU A 498 16.63 -5.69 -2.93
CA LEU A 498 16.65 -6.94 -2.16
C LEU A 498 17.97 -7.70 -2.36
N ASN A 499 18.51 -7.69 -3.58
CA ASN A 499 19.74 -8.42 -3.90
C ASN A 499 21.02 -7.79 -3.29
N MET A 500 21.00 -6.51 -2.91
CA MET A 500 22.19 -5.78 -2.42
C MET A 500 22.86 -6.47 -1.22
N GLY A 501 22.08 -7.04 -0.30
CA GLY A 501 22.58 -7.66 0.94
C GLY A 501 22.85 -9.15 0.88
N LYS A 502 22.74 -9.81 -0.28
CA LYS A 502 22.68 -11.29 -0.36
C LYS A 502 24.02 -12.00 -0.26
N LYS A 503 25.13 -11.31 -0.54
CA LYS A 503 26.49 -11.85 -0.39
C LYS A 503 27.21 -11.13 0.75
N MET A 504 27.95 -11.89 1.56
CA MET A 504 28.80 -11.34 2.63
C MET A 504 29.82 -10.31 2.11
N GLU A 505 30.28 -10.48 0.87
CA GLU A 505 31.16 -9.51 0.22
C GLU A 505 30.48 -8.14 0.06
N HIS A 506 29.20 -8.08 -0.35
CA HIS A 506 28.48 -6.82 -0.49
C HIS A 506 28.31 -6.14 0.87
N LEU A 507 27.98 -6.92 1.92
CA LEU A 507 27.93 -6.40 3.29
C LEU A 507 29.31 -5.90 3.74
N GLY A 508 30.39 -6.57 3.34
CA GLY A 508 31.76 -6.13 3.60
C GLY A 508 32.16 -4.86 2.85
N GLN A 509 31.66 -4.65 1.63
CA GLN A 509 31.86 -3.42 0.87
C GLN A 509 31.12 -2.22 1.49
N ILE A 510 29.94 -2.46 2.07
CA ILE A 510 29.10 -1.42 2.69
C ILE A 510 29.55 -1.12 4.13
N TYR A 511 29.82 -2.16 4.93
CA TYR A 511 30.03 -2.06 6.39
C TYR A 511 31.45 -2.43 6.85
N GLY A 512 32.29 -2.97 5.96
CA GLY A 512 33.68 -3.25 6.30
C GLY A 512 34.43 -1.96 6.60
N LYS A 513 35.35 -2.02 7.58
CA LYS A 513 36.35 -0.95 7.72
C LYS A 513 37.18 -0.95 6.43
N SER A 514 37.05 0.10 5.62
CA SER A 514 37.96 0.36 4.51
C SER A 514 39.40 0.11 4.99
N LYS A 515 40.13 -0.78 4.31
CA LYS A 515 41.58 -0.79 4.42
C LYS A 515 42.14 0.38 3.63
#